data_AF-A0A1Y5G184-F1
#
_entry.id   AF-A0A1Y5G184-F1
#
_cell.length_a   1.000
_cell.length_b   1.000
_cell.length_c   1.000
_cell.angle_alpha   90.00
_cell.angle_beta   90.00
_cell.angle_gamma   90.00
#
_symmetry.space_group_name_H-M   'P 1'
#
loop_
_entity.id
_entity.type
_entity.pdbx_description
1 polymer ?
#
loop_
_entity_poly.entity_id
_entity_poly.type
_entity_poly.pdbx_seq_one_letter_code
_entity_poly.pdbx_strand_id
1 'polypeptide(L)'
;MKKIVCLFVCLFVGTANASLITNGDFETGDFTGWNTSQAGGSSLLVTANPGDPTLGSSPTNNFYAFAGNQGGPSQNIFWQSFVVPTALTALTFSFDYAYENFAGAGFVNPTPDTLSHTGVSNQQFRVEILNGTALFDTVDPTDIIFSAIQTAPGSLDPQPWASFSQNVFSAVSPFQGQNLQVRFAQADNQGPFDIGFDNVSLSASTTAVPEPATLALLALGVAGIGFSRKKKTA
;
A
#
# COMPACT_ATOMS: atom_id res chain seq x y z
N MET A 1 -27.93 47.35 -32.31
CA MET A 1 -28.17 45.96 -31.82
C MET A 1 -26.91 45.46 -31.13
N LYS A 2 -26.88 45.44 -29.78
CA LYS A 2 -25.72 45.00 -29.01
C LYS A 2 -25.76 43.48 -28.90
N LYS A 3 -24.88 42.78 -29.61
CA LYS A 3 -24.73 41.32 -29.52
C LYS A 3 -24.03 40.99 -28.20
N ILE A 4 -24.77 40.51 -27.22
CA ILE A 4 -24.20 39.89 -26.01
C ILE A 4 -23.76 38.49 -26.44
N VAL A 5 -22.45 38.28 -26.52
CA VAL A 5 -21.87 36.96 -26.74
C VAL A 5 -21.72 36.31 -25.36
N CYS A 6 -22.56 35.32 -25.06
CA CYS A 6 -22.34 34.44 -23.91
C CYS A 6 -21.22 33.45 -24.26
N LEU A 7 -20.08 33.57 -23.58
CA LEU A 7 -19.00 32.59 -23.68
C LEU A 7 -19.24 31.51 -22.63
N PHE A 8 -19.64 30.31 -23.07
CA PHE A 8 -19.73 29.12 -22.22
C PHE A 8 -18.33 28.58 -21.97
N VAL A 9 -17.93 28.47 -20.70
CA VAL A 9 -16.71 27.76 -20.29
C VAL A 9 -17.11 26.32 -19.97
N CYS A 10 -16.71 25.38 -20.82
CA CYS A 10 -16.85 23.95 -20.54
C CYS A 10 -15.70 23.52 -19.61
N LEU A 11 -16.04 23.16 -18.37
CA LEU A 11 -15.10 22.51 -17.45
C LEU A 11 -15.06 21.01 -17.82
N PHE A 12 -13.90 20.54 -18.28
CA PHE A 12 -13.69 19.12 -18.53
C PHE A 12 -13.45 18.40 -17.20
N VAL A 13 -14.25 17.37 -16.93
CA VAL A 13 -14.00 16.46 -15.80
C VAL A 13 -12.95 15.44 -16.26
N GLY A 14 -11.72 15.59 -15.78
CA GLY A 14 -10.66 14.59 -15.96
C GLY A 14 -10.69 13.53 -14.84
N THR A 15 -9.90 12.48 -15.00
CA THR A 15 -9.52 11.58 -13.91
C THR A 15 -8.04 11.76 -13.59
N ALA A 16 -7.67 11.76 -12.32
CA ALA A 16 -6.27 11.79 -11.88
C ALA A 16 -5.90 10.44 -11.24
N ASN A 17 -4.72 9.92 -11.58
CA ASN A 17 -4.18 8.67 -11.03
C ASN A 17 -2.92 8.95 -10.20
N ALA A 18 -2.82 8.33 -9.02
CA ALA A 18 -1.65 8.46 -8.14
C ALA A 18 -1.29 7.10 -7.53
N SER A 19 0.02 6.80 -7.45
CA SER A 19 0.53 5.75 -6.57
C SER A 19 0.68 6.33 -5.16
N LEU A 20 0.16 5.63 -4.16
CA LEU A 20 0.20 6.07 -2.76
C LEU A 20 1.31 5.39 -1.95
N ILE A 21 2.08 4.49 -2.54
CA ILE A 21 3.20 3.79 -1.91
C ILE A 21 4.52 4.32 -2.45
N THR A 22 5.44 4.64 -1.55
CA THR A 22 6.83 4.99 -1.84
C THR A 22 7.67 3.72 -1.80
N ASN A 23 8.53 3.51 -2.81
CA ASN A 23 9.47 2.38 -2.87
C ASN A 23 8.75 1.03 -2.63
N GLY A 24 7.58 0.84 -3.25
CA GLY A 24 6.80 -0.39 -3.13
C GLY A 24 7.40 -1.56 -3.91
N ASP A 25 8.31 -1.26 -4.85
CA ASP A 25 9.09 -2.16 -5.68
C ASP A 25 10.52 -2.39 -5.15
N PHE A 26 10.88 -1.75 -4.03
CA PHE A 26 12.18 -1.90 -3.35
C PHE A 26 13.43 -1.58 -4.19
N GLU A 27 13.29 -0.90 -5.33
CA GLU A 27 14.38 -0.59 -6.26
C GLU A 27 15.42 0.41 -5.72
N THR A 28 15.16 1.00 -4.56
CA THR A 28 16.18 1.75 -3.81
C THR A 28 17.24 0.83 -3.19
N GLY A 29 17.00 -0.47 -3.14
CA GLY A 29 17.88 -1.46 -2.51
C GLY A 29 17.79 -1.48 -0.98
N ASP A 30 16.85 -0.74 -0.40
CA ASP A 30 16.59 -0.68 1.04
C ASP A 30 15.10 -0.41 1.35
N PHE A 31 14.78 -0.24 2.63
CA PHE A 31 13.43 0.02 3.11
C PHE A 31 13.06 1.51 3.13
N THR A 32 13.67 2.36 2.29
CA THR A 32 13.29 3.77 2.20
C THR A 32 11.78 3.92 2.01
N GLY A 33 11.13 4.75 2.84
CA GLY A 33 9.66 4.92 2.82
C GLY A 33 8.88 3.88 3.62
N TRP A 34 9.50 2.79 4.05
CA TRP A 34 8.90 1.75 4.88
C TRP A 34 9.40 1.84 6.32
N ASN A 35 8.51 1.54 7.26
CA ASN A 35 8.88 1.25 8.63
C ASN A 35 8.97 -0.26 8.81
N THR A 36 9.86 -0.69 9.69
CA THR A 36 10.07 -2.11 9.97
C THR A 36 10.19 -2.35 11.47
N SER A 37 9.75 -3.53 11.90
CA SER A 37 9.92 -4.04 13.26
C SER A 37 10.32 -5.50 13.15
N GLN A 38 11.48 -5.83 13.72
CA GLN A 38 12.03 -7.17 13.75
C GLN A 38 12.29 -7.55 15.21
N ALA A 39 11.79 -8.72 15.62
CA ALA A 39 12.06 -9.29 16.92
C ALA A 39 12.32 -10.80 16.80
N GLY A 40 13.14 -11.33 17.70
CA GLY A 40 13.50 -12.74 17.70
C GLY A 40 14.62 -13.06 16.71
N GLY A 41 14.63 -14.30 16.22
CA GLY A 41 15.75 -14.92 15.52
C GLY A 41 15.70 -14.89 13.99
N SER A 42 15.20 -13.82 13.36
CA SER A 42 15.12 -13.65 11.90
C SER A 42 16.04 -12.55 11.37
N SER A 43 16.22 -12.53 10.05
CA SER A 43 16.75 -11.40 9.30
C SER A 43 15.65 -10.71 8.50
N LEU A 44 15.75 -9.39 8.37
CA LEU A 44 14.84 -8.54 7.60
C LEU A 44 15.66 -7.73 6.60
N LEU A 45 15.48 -7.99 5.31
CA LEU A 45 16.35 -7.44 4.26
C LEU A 45 15.62 -7.15 2.95
N VAL A 46 16.22 -6.28 2.13
CA VAL A 46 15.87 -6.14 0.71
C VAL A 46 16.83 -6.99 -0.10
N THR A 47 16.29 -7.95 -0.85
CA THR A 47 17.06 -8.99 -1.54
C THR A 47 16.97 -8.79 -3.05
N ALA A 48 18.09 -8.93 -3.77
CA ALA A 48 18.10 -8.95 -5.23
C ALA A 48 17.93 -10.38 -5.78
N ASN A 49 17.41 -10.52 -7.00
CA ASN A 49 17.38 -11.79 -7.72
C ASN A 49 18.80 -12.42 -7.83
N PRO A 50 18.99 -13.77 -7.68
CA PRO A 50 18.01 -14.85 -7.71
C PRO A 50 17.09 -14.96 -6.49
N GLY A 51 17.30 -14.14 -5.46
CA GLY A 51 16.53 -14.18 -4.22
C GLY A 51 17.06 -15.18 -3.20
N ASP A 52 16.27 -15.41 -2.16
CA ASP A 52 16.45 -16.49 -1.20
C ASP A 52 16.03 -17.82 -1.85
N PRO A 53 16.84 -18.89 -1.76
CA PRO A 53 16.54 -20.17 -2.40
C PRO A 53 15.23 -20.82 -1.89
N THR A 54 14.70 -20.44 -0.72
CA THR A 54 13.46 -21.02 -0.18
C THR A 54 12.21 -20.53 -0.90
N LEU A 55 12.19 -19.28 -1.37
CA LEU A 55 11.05 -18.70 -2.08
C LEU A 55 11.15 -18.81 -3.60
N GLY A 56 12.33 -19.16 -4.10
CA GLY A 56 12.66 -19.12 -5.53
C GLY A 56 12.80 -17.69 -6.06
N SER A 57 12.96 -17.58 -7.37
CA SER A 57 13.14 -16.26 -8.02
C SER A 57 11.85 -15.44 -7.98
N SER A 58 11.98 -14.19 -7.55
CA SER A 58 10.93 -13.17 -7.65
C SER A 58 10.40 -13.08 -9.09
N PRO A 59 9.11 -12.73 -9.32
CA PRO A 59 8.56 -12.51 -10.67
C PRO A 59 9.34 -11.45 -11.45
N THR A 60 9.99 -10.56 -10.71
CA THR A 60 10.79 -9.46 -11.18
C THR A 60 12.28 -9.80 -10.97
N ASN A 61 13.11 -9.54 -11.98
CA ASN A 61 14.56 -9.82 -11.93
C ASN A 61 15.33 -8.70 -11.19
N ASN A 62 14.79 -8.22 -10.07
CA ASN A 62 15.17 -6.99 -9.36
C ASN A 62 15.19 -7.20 -7.82
N PHE A 63 14.93 -6.15 -7.02
CA PHE A 63 14.86 -6.21 -5.57
C PHE A 63 13.46 -6.57 -5.04
N TYR A 64 13.38 -7.18 -3.86
CA TYR A 64 12.14 -7.41 -3.12
C TYR A 64 12.37 -7.41 -1.60
N ALA A 65 11.31 -7.21 -0.81
CA ALA A 65 11.40 -7.29 0.65
C ALA A 65 11.31 -8.75 1.13
N PHE A 66 12.18 -9.11 2.07
CA PHE A 66 12.28 -10.47 2.60
C PHE A 66 12.40 -10.46 4.13
N ALA A 67 11.71 -11.41 4.77
CA ALA A 67 11.98 -11.80 6.15
C ALA A 67 12.13 -13.32 6.24
N GLY A 68 13.18 -13.77 6.92
CA GLY A 68 13.53 -15.19 6.97
C GLY A 68 14.91 -15.43 7.58
N ASN A 69 15.63 -16.44 7.08
CA ASN A 69 16.99 -16.80 7.56
C ASN A 69 17.03 -17.01 9.08
N GLN A 70 16.12 -17.86 9.56
CA GLN A 70 15.83 -17.94 10.99
C GLN A 70 16.73 -18.90 11.77
N GLY A 71 17.23 -18.41 12.91
CA GLY A 71 17.85 -19.21 13.97
C GLY A 71 16.90 -19.53 15.14
N GLY A 72 15.69 -18.99 15.13
CA GLY A 72 14.67 -19.21 16.16
C GLY A 72 13.38 -18.43 15.89
N PRO A 73 12.39 -18.49 16.80
CA PRO A 73 11.11 -17.79 16.67
C PRO A 73 11.27 -16.31 16.35
N SER A 74 10.40 -15.77 15.50
CA SER A 74 10.50 -14.38 15.08
C SER A 74 9.17 -13.68 14.82
N GLN A 75 9.22 -12.35 14.86
CA GLN A 75 8.15 -11.45 14.42
C GLN A 75 8.77 -10.43 13.48
N ASN A 76 8.19 -10.32 12.28
CA ASN A 76 8.65 -9.42 11.23
C ASN A 76 7.47 -8.62 10.70
N ILE A 77 7.50 -7.30 10.85
CA ILE A 77 6.40 -6.42 10.44
C ILE A 77 6.96 -5.27 9.62
N PHE A 78 6.35 -5.04 8.46
CA PHE A 78 6.64 -3.94 7.54
C PHE A 78 5.38 -3.12 7.37
N TRP A 79 5.48 -1.80 7.45
CA TRP A 79 4.32 -0.95 7.23
C TRP A 79 4.67 0.41 6.63
N GLN A 80 3.72 0.93 5.86
CA GLN A 80 3.80 2.27 5.29
C GLN A 80 2.45 2.96 5.44
N SER A 81 2.50 4.23 5.87
CA SER A 81 1.32 5.08 5.95
C SER A 81 0.99 5.68 4.59
N PHE A 82 -0.30 5.82 4.29
CA PHE A 82 -0.77 6.55 3.12
C PHE A 82 -2.03 7.35 3.45
N VAL A 83 -2.21 8.48 2.78
CA VAL A 83 -3.44 9.28 2.89
C VAL A 83 -4.41 8.83 1.80
N VAL A 84 -5.64 8.49 2.18
CA VAL A 84 -6.69 8.18 1.21
C VAL A 84 -7.05 9.47 0.46
N PRO A 85 -6.91 9.53 -0.88
CA PRO A 85 -7.22 10.75 -1.63
C PRO A 85 -8.68 11.17 -1.49
N THR A 86 -8.93 12.48 -1.49
CA THR A 86 -10.30 13.00 -1.58
C THR A 86 -10.85 12.83 -3.00
N ALA A 87 -12.18 12.77 -3.12
CA ALA A 87 -12.86 12.56 -4.40
C ALA A 87 -12.45 11.25 -5.09
N LEU A 88 -12.17 10.23 -4.28
CA LEU A 88 -11.79 8.90 -4.71
C LEU A 88 -12.94 8.25 -5.50
N THR A 89 -12.61 7.59 -6.61
CA THR A 89 -13.55 6.81 -7.42
C THR A 89 -13.15 5.34 -7.51
N ALA A 90 -11.86 5.04 -7.34
CA ALA A 90 -11.35 3.68 -7.21
C ALA A 90 -10.01 3.70 -6.43
N LEU A 91 -9.71 2.62 -5.72
CA LEU A 91 -8.37 2.36 -5.21
C LEU A 91 -8.07 0.88 -5.41
N THR A 92 -7.06 0.57 -6.23
CA THR A 92 -6.59 -0.81 -6.42
C THR A 92 -5.40 -1.04 -5.50
N PHE A 93 -5.52 -2.03 -4.62
CA PHE A 93 -4.42 -2.56 -3.82
C PHE A 93 -3.86 -3.81 -4.49
N SER A 94 -2.56 -3.80 -4.78
CA SER A 94 -1.86 -4.93 -5.40
C SER A 94 -0.46 -5.10 -4.85
N PHE A 95 0.06 -6.32 -4.91
CA PHE A 95 1.43 -6.69 -4.55
C PHE A 95 1.71 -8.11 -5.07
N ASP A 96 3.00 -8.44 -5.20
CA ASP A 96 3.45 -9.81 -5.36
C ASP A 96 3.90 -10.36 -4.01
N TYR A 97 3.68 -11.65 -3.77
CA TYR A 97 4.08 -12.30 -2.53
C TYR A 97 4.40 -13.77 -2.72
N ALA A 98 5.27 -14.27 -1.84
CA ALA A 98 5.58 -15.67 -1.65
C ALA A 98 5.80 -15.95 -0.16
N TYR A 99 5.58 -17.17 0.25
CA TYR A 99 5.95 -17.62 1.58
C TYR A 99 6.24 -19.12 1.62
N GLU A 100 7.13 -19.53 2.52
CA GLU A 100 7.49 -20.93 2.74
C GLU A 100 7.48 -21.22 4.25
N ASN A 101 6.62 -22.15 4.67
CA ASN A 101 6.40 -22.46 6.07
C ASN A 101 7.01 -23.82 6.42
N PHE A 102 8.06 -23.80 7.24
CA PHE A 102 8.76 -25.01 7.67
C PHE A 102 8.20 -25.61 8.96
N ALA A 103 7.10 -25.08 9.50
CA ALA A 103 6.41 -25.69 10.63
C ALA A 103 5.67 -26.96 10.20
N GLY A 104 6.06 -28.12 10.76
CA GLY A 104 5.45 -29.41 10.40
C GLY A 104 3.95 -29.54 10.70
N ALA A 105 3.40 -28.67 11.55
CA ALA A 105 1.97 -28.62 11.87
C ALA A 105 1.17 -27.59 11.02
N GLY A 106 1.85 -26.86 10.12
CA GLY A 106 1.25 -25.81 9.30
C GLY A 106 1.06 -24.49 10.03
N PHE A 107 0.18 -23.64 9.50
CA PHE A 107 -0.12 -22.34 10.09
C PHE A 107 -0.93 -22.44 11.39
N VAL A 108 -0.74 -21.50 12.29
CA VAL A 108 -1.41 -21.42 13.59
C VAL A 108 -1.75 -19.97 13.89
N ASN A 109 -3.04 -19.68 14.03
CA ASN A 109 -3.51 -18.42 14.57
C ASN A 109 -3.81 -18.64 16.06
N PRO A 110 -3.09 -17.98 16.99
CA PRO A 110 -3.24 -18.22 18.42
C PRO A 110 -4.62 -17.80 18.93
N THR A 111 -5.02 -18.35 20.07
CA THR A 111 -6.19 -17.91 20.84
C THR A 111 -5.76 -17.67 22.30
N PRO A 112 -5.74 -16.42 22.80
CA PRO A 112 -6.10 -15.18 22.11
C PRO A 112 -5.17 -14.84 20.95
N ASP A 113 -5.71 -14.11 19.96
CA ASP A 113 -4.95 -13.72 18.78
C ASP A 113 -3.83 -12.74 19.14
N THR A 114 -2.71 -12.84 18.43
CA THR A 114 -1.52 -12.00 18.63
C THR A 114 -0.54 -12.22 17.48
N LEU A 115 0.30 -11.22 17.21
CA LEU A 115 1.48 -11.36 16.35
C LEU A 115 2.76 -11.67 17.16
N SER A 116 2.66 -12.06 18.43
CA SER A 116 3.81 -12.41 19.27
C SER A 116 4.49 -13.71 18.80
N HIS A 117 5.81 -13.68 18.70
CA HIS A 117 6.67 -14.85 18.46
C HIS A 117 7.02 -15.62 19.75
N THR A 118 6.50 -15.19 20.90
CA THR A 118 6.72 -15.84 22.20
C THR A 118 5.41 -16.27 22.84
N GLY A 119 5.49 -17.28 23.72
CA GLY A 119 4.33 -17.78 24.47
C GLY A 119 3.55 -18.84 23.69
N VAL A 120 2.33 -18.48 23.26
CA VAL A 120 1.40 -19.40 22.59
C VAL A 120 1.85 -19.74 21.17
N SER A 121 1.50 -20.93 20.68
CA SER A 121 1.81 -21.35 19.31
C SER A 121 1.27 -20.34 18.30
N ASN A 122 2.16 -19.87 17.43
CA ASN A 122 1.90 -18.85 16.44
C ASN A 122 2.68 -19.17 15.17
N GLN A 123 2.01 -19.15 14.03
CA GLN A 123 2.61 -19.42 12.72
C GLN A 123 1.71 -18.78 11.66
N GLN A 124 1.91 -17.50 11.36
CA GLN A 124 0.96 -16.79 10.51
C GLN A 124 1.57 -15.61 9.75
N PHE A 125 1.01 -15.37 8.56
CA PHE A 125 1.32 -14.22 7.72
C PHE A 125 0.03 -13.47 7.38
N ARG A 126 0.11 -12.15 7.44
CA ARG A 126 -1.00 -11.24 7.18
C ARG A 126 -0.57 -10.09 6.27
N VAL A 127 -1.46 -9.73 5.36
CA VAL A 127 -1.36 -8.47 4.59
C VAL A 127 -2.66 -7.72 4.74
N GLU A 128 -2.60 -6.53 5.33
CA GLU A 128 -3.78 -5.78 5.77
C GLU A 128 -3.63 -4.28 5.51
N ILE A 129 -4.78 -3.60 5.42
CA ILE A 129 -4.87 -2.15 5.58
C ILE A 129 -5.46 -1.88 6.97
N LEU A 130 -4.73 -1.11 7.76
CA LEU A 130 -5.09 -0.73 9.12
C LEU A 130 -5.52 0.73 9.19
N ASN A 131 -6.22 1.06 10.27
CA ASN A 131 -6.45 2.44 10.69
C ASN A 131 -5.11 3.18 10.87
N GLY A 132 -5.05 4.46 10.49
CA GLY A 132 -3.84 5.28 10.54
C GLY A 132 -3.17 5.40 11.90
N THR A 133 -3.94 5.25 12.99
CA THR A 133 -3.43 5.33 14.38
C THR A 133 -3.28 3.98 15.06
N ALA A 134 -3.58 2.89 14.36
CA ALA A 134 -3.42 1.55 14.91
C ALA A 134 -1.94 1.25 15.20
N LEU A 135 -1.70 0.41 16.21
CA LEU A 135 -0.37 -0.13 16.44
C LEU A 135 -0.01 -1.11 15.33
N PHE A 136 1.26 -1.11 14.91
CA PHE A 136 1.73 -1.93 13.80
C PHE A 136 1.55 -3.44 14.05
N ASP A 137 1.45 -3.89 15.29
CA ASP A 137 1.27 -5.28 15.71
C ASP A 137 -0.16 -5.61 16.18
N THR A 138 -1.13 -4.70 15.98
CA THR A 138 -2.53 -4.94 16.38
C THR A 138 -3.13 -6.16 15.68
N VAL A 139 -4.01 -6.86 16.38
CA VAL A 139 -4.90 -7.88 15.81
C VAL A 139 -6.37 -7.60 16.16
N ASP A 140 -6.65 -6.42 16.71
CA ASP A 140 -8.03 -6.02 16.99
C ASP A 140 -8.78 -5.83 15.66
N PRO A 141 -9.91 -6.54 15.43
CA PRO A 141 -10.67 -6.40 14.20
C PRO A 141 -11.17 -4.97 13.93
N THR A 142 -11.27 -4.12 14.96
CA THR A 142 -11.69 -2.72 14.81
C THR A 142 -10.60 -1.82 14.21
N ASP A 143 -9.33 -2.24 14.27
CA ASP A 143 -8.22 -1.54 13.64
C ASP A 143 -8.01 -1.96 12.18
N ILE A 144 -8.56 -3.11 11.76
CA ILE A 144 -8.36 -3.68 10.42
C ILE A 144 -9.45 -3.17 9.48
N ILE A 145 -9.06 -2.34 8.51
CA ILE A 145 -9.96 -1.78 7.49
C ILE A 145 -10.19 -2.78 6.35
N PHE A 146 -9.15 -3.53 5.99
CA PHE A 146 -9.21 -4.52 4.93
C PHE A 146 -8.16 -5.61 5.16
N SER A 147 -8.54 -6.88 5.02
CA SER A 147 -7.62 -8.02 5.08
C SER A 147 -7.46 -8.59 3.68
N ALA A 148 -6.25 -8.47 3.11
CA ALA A 148 -5.92 -9.00 1.79
C ALA A 148 -5.52 -10.48 1.88
N ILE A 149 -4.65 -10.78 2.84
CA ILE A 149 -4.12 -12.12 3.09
C ILE A 149 -4.14 -12.37 4.59
N GLN A 150 -4.60 -13.56 4.97
CA GLN A 150 -4.37 -14.14 6.27
C GLN A 150 -4.22 -15.64 6.07
N THR A 151 -3.06 -16.19 6.48
CA THR A 151 -2.81 -17.63 6.34
C THR A 151 -3.84 -18.45 7.10
N ALA A 152 -4.37 -19.50 6.46
CA ALA A 152 -5.39 -20.37 7.03
C ALA A 152 -4.76 -21.39 7.99
N PRO A 153 -5.20 -21.47 9.27
CA PRO A 153 -4.66 -22.45 10.22
C PRO A 153 -4.72 -23.89 9.72
N GLY A 154 -3.65 -24.65 9.96
CA GLY A 154 -3.50 -26.05 9.57
C GLY A 154 -3.11 -26.29 8.12
N SER A 155 -3.06 -25.26 7.26
CA SER A 155 -2.54 -25.42 5.90
C SER A 155 -1.01 -25.62 5.94
N LEU A 156 -0.55 -26.54 5.09
CA LEU A 156 0.87 -26.84 4.84
C LEU A 156 1.34 -26.30 3.49
N ASP A 157 0.44 -25.70 2.72
CA ASP A 157 0.74 -25.34 1.34
C ASP A 157 1.68 -24.13 1.31
N PRO A 158 2.84 -24.24 0.63
CA PRO A 158 3.67 -23.07 0.37
C PRO A 158 2.95 -22.16 -0.62
N GLN A 159 3.33 -20.89 -0.62
CA GLN A 159 2.87 -19.93 -1.60
C GLN A 159 4.04 -19.56 -2.52
N PRO A 160 4.12 -20.12 -3.73
CA PRO A 160 5.03 -19.60 -4.72
C PRO A 160 4.63 -18.18 -5.10
N TRP A 161 5.57 -17.43 -5.67
CA TRP A 161 5.33 -16.06 -6.10
C TRP A 161 4.06 -15.94 -6.94
N ALA A 162 3.14 -15.10 -6.47
CA ALA A 162 1.88 -14.78 -7.13
C ALA A 162 1.49 -13.32 -6.86
N SER A 163 0.62 -12.79 -7.72
CA SER A 163 0.11 -11.43 -7.60
C SER A 163 -1.25 -11.40 -6.92
N PHE A 164 -1.40 -10.52 -5.92
CA PHE A 164 -2.67 -10.07 -5.40
C PHE A 164 -3.07 -8.77 -6.10
N SER A 165 -4.36 -8.61 -6.44
CA SER A 165 -4.90 -7.35 -6.95
C SER A 165 -6.40 -7.24 -6.69
N GLN A 166 -6.82 -6.20 -5.96
CA GLN A 166 -8.23 -5.96 -5.67
C GLN A 166 -8.55 -4.48 -5.60
N ASN A 167 -9.73 -4.11 -6.10
CA ASN A 167 -10.29 -2.79 -5.82
C ASN A 167 -10.85 -2.77 -4.39
N VAL A 168 -10.25 -1.93 -3.54
CA VAL A 168 -10.58 -1.79 -2.10
C VAL A 168 -11.39 -0.52 -1.81
N PHE A 169 -11.93 0.14 -2.84
CA PHE A 169 -12.66 1.40 -2.72
C PHE A 169 -13.76 1.39 -1.66
N SER A 170 -14.56 0.32 -1.59
CA SER A 170 -15.64 0.21 -0.61
C SER A 170 -15.14 0.24 0.83
N ALA A 171 -13.98 -0.35 1.10
CA ALA A 171 -13.38 -0.37 2.44
C ALA A 171 -12.75 0.98 2.81
N VAL A 172 -12.07 1.65 1.87
CA VAL A 172 -11.29 2.86 2.16
C VAL A 172 -12.04 4.17 1.96
N SER A 173 -13.12 4.19 1.17
CA SER A 173 -13.85 5.43 0.86
C SER A 173 -14.41 6.21 2.07
N PRO A 174 -14.74 5.60 3.23
CA PRO A 174 -15.08 6.35 4.44
C PRO A 174 -13.92 7.15 5.05
N PHE A 175 -12.69 6.84 4.65
CA PHE A 175 -11.45 7.40 5.22
C PHE A 175 -10.80 8.45 4.32
N GLN A 176 -11.50 8.98 3.31
CA GLN A 176 -10.97 10.03 2.43
C GLN A 176 -10.43 11.23 3.24
N GLY A 177 -9.20 11.64 2.91
CA GLY A 177 -8.45 12.67 3.62
C GLY A 177 -7.79 12.21 4.93
N GLN A 178 -7.98 10.95 5.33
CA GLN A 178 -7.38 10.39 6.55
C GLN A 178 -6.20 9.48 6.20
N ASN A 179 -5.33 9.28 7.20
CA ASN A 179 -4.21 8.34 7.10
C ASN A 179 -4.70 6.91 7.37
N LEU A 180 -4.25 5.96 6.57
CA LEU A 180 -4.33 4.53 6.80
C LEU A 180 -2.90 3.94 6.71
N GLN A 181 -2.75 2.66 7.03
CA GLN A 181 -1.46 1.98 6.93
C GLN A 181 -1.63 0.69 6.14
N VAL A 182 -0.73 0.39 5.20
CA VAL A 182 -0.57 -0.97 4.68
C VAL A 182 0.43 -1.71 5.56
N ARG A 183 0.14 -2.97 5.88
CA ARG A 183 0.97 -3.83 6.73
C ARG A 183 1.20 -5.18 6.07
N PHE A 184 2.44 -5.66 6.16
CA PHE A 184 2.84 -7.04 5.95
C PHE A 184 3.40 -7.54 7.28
N ALA A 185 2.79 -8.57 7.87
CA ALA A 185 3.15 -9.06 9.20
C ALA A 185 3.31 -10.57 9.19
N GLN A 186 4.41 -11.04 9.77
CA GLN A 186 4.73 -12.44 9.97
C GLN A 186 5.07 -12.65 11.45
N ALA A 187 4.55 -13.75 12.01
CA ALA A 187 4.89 -14.21 13.35
C ALA A 187 5.01 -15.74 13.35
N ASP A 188 6.08 -16.25 13.92
CA ASP A 188 6.35 -17.68 14.00
C ASP A 188 6.99 -18.08 15.33
N ASN A 189 6.62 -19.26 15.80
CA ASN A 189 7.35 -20.00 16.82
C ASN A 189 7.16 -21.52 16.73
N GLN A 190 6.58 -22.02 15.64
CA GLN A 190 6.40 -23.46 15.38
C GLN A 190 7.43 -24.01 14.38
N GLY A 191 8.19 -23.14 13.73
CA GLY A 191 9.27 -23.46 12.80
C GLY A 191 9.63 -22.23 11.96
N PRO A 192 10.75 -22.25 11.23
CA PRO A 192 11.09 -21.17 10.31
C PRO A 192 9.94 -20.86 9.34
N PHE A 193 9.80 -19.59 9.00
CA PHE A 193 8.76 -19.07 8.13
C PHE A 193 9.27 -17.89 7.32
N ASP A 194 9.63 -18.17 6.08
CA ASP A 194 10.14 -17.16 5.17
C ASP A 194 8.97 -16.49 4.44
N ILE A 195 9.03 -15.16 4.32
CA ILE A 195 8.09 -14.36 3.53
C ILE A 195 8.86 -13.44 2.58
N GLY A 196 8.30 -13.25 1.39
CA GLY A 196 8.78 -12.32 0.38
C GLY A 196 7.62 -11.54 -0.20
N PHE A 197 7.82 -10.25 -0.46
CA PHE A 197 6.85 -9.44 -1.18
C PHE A 197 7.51 -8.32 -2.00
N ASP A 198 6.86 -7.96 -3.10
CA ASP A 198 7.32 -6.96 -4.06
C ASP A 198 6.14 -6.21 -4.71
N ASN A 199 6.43 -5.17 -5.49
CA ASN A 199 5.49 -4.43 -6.33
C ASN A 199 4.23 -3.94 -5.57
N VAL A 200 4.41 -3.52 -4.31
CA VAL A 200 3.31 -3.03 -3.50
C VAL A 200 2.80 -1.71 -4.07
N SER A 201 1.52 -1.67 -4.43
CA SER A 201 0.89 -0.53 -5.06
C SER A 201 -0.49 -0.27 -4.50
N LEU A 202 -0.76 1.01 -4.25
CA LEU A 202 -2.08 1.56 -4.01
C LEU A 202 -2.34 2.59 -5.10
N SER A 203 -2.96 2.14 -6.20
CA SER A 203 -3.25 2.99 -7.36
C SER A 203 -4.63 3.62 -7.21
N ALA A 204 -4.66 4.91 -6.89
CA ALA A 204 -5.89 5.66 -6.68
C ALA A 204 -6.34 6.33 -7.97
N SER A 205 -7.65 6.27 -8.25
CA SER A 205 -8.30 7.12 -9.25
C SER A 205 -9.22 8.11 -8.53
N THR A 206 -9.14 9.39 -8.89
CA THR A 206 -9.97 10.47 -8.33
C THR A 206 -10.68 11.22 -9.44
N THR A 207 -11.82 11.84 -9.14
CA THR A 207 -12.37 12.86 -10.05
C THR A 207 -11.47 14.08 -10.00
N ALA A 208 -11.02 14.54 -11.18
CA ALA A 208 -10.27 15.78 -11.24
C ALA A 208 -11.20 16.90 -10.75
N VAL A 209 -10.78 17.58 -9.69
CA VAL A 209 -11.44 18.81 -9.25
C VAL A 209 -11.28 19.83 -10.38
N PRO A 210 -12.36 20.34 -10.98
CA PRO A 210 -12.24 21.37 -11.99
C PRO A 210 -11.44 22.54 -11.41
N GLU A 211 -10.41 22.99 -12.13
CA GLU A 211 -9.58 24.11 -11.70
C GLU A 211 -10.49 25.25 -11.21
N PRO A 212 -10.20 25.85 -10.04
CA PRO A 212 -11.09 26.84 -9.49
C PRO A 212 -11.26 27.95 -10.53
N ALA A 213 -12.51 28.39 -10.74
CA ALA A 213 -12.86 29.43 -11.71
C ALA A 213 -12.04 30.72 -11.51
N THR A 214 -11.35 30.88 -10.38
CA THR A 214 -10.34 31.89 -10.11
C THR A 214 -9.19 31.90 -11.10
N LEU A 215 -8.70 30.75 -11.60
CA LEU A 215 -7.65 30.70 -12.63
C LEU A 215 -8.18 31.22 -13.97
N ALA A 216 -9.39 30.81 -14.35
CA ALA A 216 -10.06 31.33 -15.53
C ALA A 216 -10.35 32.84 -15.41
N LEU A 217 -10.82 33.30 -14.24
CA LEU A 217 -11.06 34.71 -13.94
C LEU A 217 -9.75 35.52 -13.93
N LEU A 218 -8.67 34.97 -13.40
CA LEU A 218 -7.35 35.58 -13.42
C LEU A 218 -6.84 35.72 -14.86
N ALA A 219 -6.94 34.66 -15.66
CA ALA A 219 -6.55 34.67 -17.07
C ALA A 219 -7.38 35.69 -17.87
N LEU A 220 -8.70 35.74 -17.65
CA LEU A 220 -9.59 36.72 -18.25
C LEU A 220 -9.28 38.14 -17.79
N GLY A 221 -8.97 38.34 -16.51
CA GLY A 221 -8.57 39.63 -15.95
C GLY A 221 -7.27 40.14 -16.57
N VAL A 222 -6.25 39.28 -16.67
CA VAL A 222 -4.96 39.60 -17.32
C VAL A 222 -5.17 39.89 -18.81
N ALA A 223 -5.98 39.09 -19.52
CA ALA A 223 -6.32 39.34 -20.91
C ALA A 223 -7.03 40.68 -21.10
N GLY A 224 -8.03 40.98 -20.25
CA GLY A 224 -8.76 42.25 -20.26
C GLY A 224 -7.85 43.47 -20.04
N ILE A 225 -6.92 43.38 -19.09
CA ILE A 225 -5.89 44.41 -18.87
C ILE A 225 -5.00 44.56 -20.11
N GLY A 226 -4.55 43.45 -20.71
CA GLY A 226 -3.74 43.45 -21.93
C GLY A 226 -4.44 44.14 -23.10
N PHE A 227 -5.72 43.84 -23.33
CA PHE A 227 -6.53 44.49 -24.38
C PHE A 227 -6.80 45.98 -24.10
N SER A 228 -6.97 46.37 -22.84
CA SER A 228 -7.19 47.78 -22.47
C SER A 228 -5.96 48.66 -22.75
N ARG A 229 -4.75 48.12 -22.60
CA ARG A 229 -3.49 48.84 -22.89
C ARG A 229 -3.26 49.08 -24.38
N LYS A 230 -3.76 48.19 -25.26
CA LYS A 230 -3.63 48.35 -26.72
C LYS A 230 -4.49 49.49 -27.30
N LYS A 231 -5.49 49.99 -26.56
CA LYS A 231 -6.37 51.08 -27.03
C LYS A 231 -5.86 52.51 -26.74
N LYS A 232 -4.75 52.67 -26.03
CA LYS A 232 -4.18 54.00 -25.70
C LYS A 232 -3.14 54.52 -26.71
N THR A 233 -2.93 53.83 -27.81
CA THR A 233 -2.10 54.33 -28.93
C THR A 233 -3.02 54.81 -30.06
N ALA A 234 -3.57 56.01 -29.89
CA ALA A 234 -4.18 56.82 -30.94
C ALA A 234 -3.93 58.28 -30.59
#